data_AF-A0A7Z9W6A3-F1
#
_entry.id   AF-A0A7Z9W6A3-F1
#
_cell.length_a   1.000
_cell.length_b   1.000
_cell.length_c   1.000
_cell.angle_alpha   90.00
_cell.angle_beta   90.00
_cell.angle_gamma   90.00
#
_symmetry.space_group_name_H-M   'P 1'
#
loop_
_entity.id
_entity.type
_entity.pdbx_description
1 polymer ?
#
loop_
_entity_poly.entity_id
_entity_poly.type
_entity_poly.pdbx_seq_one_letter_code
_entity_poly.pdbx_strand_id
1 'polypeptide(L)'
;MSDLLKRVFIGAAIGLGVGIIVGWGTYQVGFVDDLLDGYEFQSYDARMRGKVVGAEEASIDDVIIIDIEQESVRPVEEGGLGRYFNWPQAYHGQLIDVVTNSLQLYWSPPEDDVALDYYQVFRQAQNDPEAEFEYMGDAYDVMHTISGRTEWDGYNFAVVPIFPDGSSGEYYFIDSASLIEPKALLFDIIFDPENTYNYDLVNTITTASPPTDEAIAGATQQFLKDNDPARFVTSTLTSQK
;
A
#
# COMPACT_ATOMS: atom_id res chain seq x y z
N MET A 1 8.98 -24.32 -45.05
CA MET A 1 8.04 -23.54 -44.22
C MET A 1 6.67 -23.59 -44.87
N SER A 2 5.63 -24.10 -44.20
CA SER A 2 4.28 -24.25 -44.78
C SER A 2 3.62 -22.87 -45.00
N ASP A 3 2.75 -22.78 -46.01
CA ASP A 3 2.09 -21.52 -46.39
C ASP A 3 1.23 -20.94 -45.25
N LEU A 4 0.72 -21.83 -44.40
CA LEU A 4 -0.04 -21.51 -43.20
C LEU A 4 0.83 -20.84 -42.13
N LEU A 5 2.06 -21.33 -41.91
CA LEU A 5 3.01 -20.73 -40.96
C LEU A 5 3.40 -19.30 -41.37
N LYS A 6 3.60 -19.06 -42.68
CA LYS A 6 3.93 -17.72 -43.20
C LYS A 6 2.81 -16.71 -42.94
N ARG A 7 1.55 -17.10 -43.16
CA ARG A 7 0.39 -16.22 -42.95
C ARG A 7 0.19 -15.88 -41.48
N VAL A 8 0.37 -16.86 -40.59
CA VAL A 8 0.32 -16.65 -39.13
C VAL A 8 1.42 -15.70 -38.69
N PHE A 9 2.65 -15.89 -39.18
CA PHE A 9 3.78 -15.04 -38.81
C PHE A 9 3.61 -13.59 -39.29
N ILE A 10 3.09 -13.41 -40.51
CA ILE A 10 2.78 -12.08 -41.05
C ILE A 10 1.66 -11.42 -40.26
N GLY A 11 0.60 -12.16 -39.91
CA GLY A 11 -0.49 -11.64 -39.08
C GLY A 11 -0.02 -11.22 -37.69
N ALA A 12 0.83 -12.03 -37.05
CA ALA A 12 1.43 -11.71 -35.76
C ALA A 12 2.35 -10.47 -35.84
N ALA A 13 3.17 -10.36 -36.89
CA ALA A 13 4.04 -9.21 -37.10
C ALA A 13 3.26 -7.91 -37.35
N ILE A 14 2.17 -7.97 -38.13
CA ILE A 14 1.27 -6.83 -38.35
C ILE A 14 0.57 -6.44 -37.06
N GLY A 15 0.02 -7.41 -36.31
CA GLY A 15 -0.64 -7.15 -35.03
C GLY A 15 0.29 -6.51 -34.01
N LEU A 16 1.53 -6.99 -33.93
CA LEU A 16 2.57 -6.43 -33.06
C LEU A 16 2.96 -5.02 -33.50
N GLY A 17 3.17 -4.79 -34.80
CA GLY A 17 3.50 -3.47 -35.34
C GLY A 17 2.39 -2.43 -35.10
N VAL A 18 1.13 -2.81 -35.34
CA VAL A 18 -0.02 -1.95 -35.05
C VAL A 18 -0.15 -1.72 -33.55
N GLY A 19 0.03 -2.74 -32.71
CA GLY A 19 0.00 -2.61 -31.26
C GLY A 19 1.05 -1.64 -30.72
N ILE A 20 2.28 -1.68 -31.25
CA ILE A 20 3.34 -0.73 -30.90
C ILE A 20 2.98 0.68 -31.36
N ILE A 21 2.48 0.85 -32.59
CA ILE A 21 2.11 2.18 -33.12
C ILE A 21 0.97 2.80 -32.32
N VAL A 22 -0.06 2.00 -32.00
CA VAL A 22 -1.20 2.48 -31.20
C VAL A 22 -0.76 2.77 -29.77
N GLY A 23 0.01 1.88 -29.15
CA GLY A 23 0.55 2.08 -27.80
C GLY A 23 1.46 3.30 -27.73
N TRP A 24 2.36 3.49 -28.68
CA TRP A 24 3.27 4.63 -28.71
C TRP A 24 2.54 5.95 -29.06
N GLY A 25 1.58 5.88 -29.98
CA GLY A 25 0.76 7.03 -30.38
C GLY A 25 -0.24 7.48 -29.31
N THR A 26 -0.74 6.57 -28.47
CA THR A 26 -1.61 6.92 -27.33
C THR A 26 -0.87 7.74 -26.28
N TYR A 27 0.41 7.45 -26.01
CA TYR A 27 1.23 8.26 -25.09
C TYR A 27 1.61 9.65 -25.64
N GLN A 28 1.71 9.81 -26.96
CA GLN A 28 2.18 11.06 -27.56
C GLN A 28 1.05 12.07 -27.83
N VAL A 29 -0.21 11.63 -27.79
CA VAL A 29 -1.39 12.45 -28.06
C VAL A 29 -2.18 12.67 -26.78
N GLY A 30 -1.96 13.80 -26.12
CA GLY A 30 -2.54 14.10 -24.80
C GLY A 30 -4.06 13.96 -24.69
N PHE A 31 -4.83 14.20 -25.77
CA PHE A 31 -6.29 14.01 -25.71
C PHE A 31 -6.72 12.55 -25.48
N VAL A 32 -5.94 11.58 -25.98
CA VAL A 32 -6.27 10.16 -25.86
C VAL A 32 -5.94 9.66 -24.46
N ASP A 33 -4.81 10.11 -23.92
CA ASP A 33 -4.39 9.90 -22.52
C ASP A 33 -5.49 10.42 -21.57
N ASP A 34 -5.89 11.69 -21.73
CA ASP A 34 -6.93 12.32 -20.90
C ASP A 34 -8.29 11.59 -21.00
N LEU A 35 -8.64 11.05 -22.18
CA LEU A 35 -9.89 10.30 -22.38
C LEU A 35 -9.85 8.90 -21.74
N LEU A 36 -8.71 8.21 -21.86
CA LEU A 36 -8.52 6.88 -21.26
C LEU A 36 -8.45 6.97 -19.74
N ASP A 37 -7.70 7.95 -19.22
CA ASP A 37 -7.63 8.27 -17.79
C ASP A 37 -9.03 8.62 -17.26
N GLY A 38 -9.77 9.48 -17.96
CA GLY A 38 -11.14 9.84 -17.59
C GLY A 38 -12.07 8.62 -17.51
N TYR A 39 -11.99 7.70 -18.48
CA TYR A 39 -12.76 6.46 -18.46
C TYR A 39 -12.33 5.54 -17.30
N GLU A 40 -11.03 5.40 -17.07
CA GLU A 40 -10.51 4.58 -15.97
C GLU A 40 -10.99 5.11 -14.62
N PHE A 41 -10.88 6.40 -14.37
CA PHE A 41 -11.33 7.04 -13.13
C PHE A 41 -12.84 6.88 -12.92
N GLN A 42 -13.66 7.12 -13.93
CA GLN A 42 -15.11 6.94 -13.84
C GLN A 42 -15.48 5.47 -13.60
N SER A 43 -14.79 4.53 -14.25
CA SER A 43 -15.02 3.10 -14.06
C SER A 43 -14.59 2.62 -12.67
N TYR A 44 -13.50 3.17 -12.13
CA TYR A 44 -13.04 2.90 -10.77
C TYR A 44 -14.06 3.41 -9.76
N ASP A 45 -14.49 4.66 -9.88
CA ASP A 45 -15.46 5.26 -8.96
C ASP A 45 -16.82 4.55 -9.02
N ALA A 46 -17.30 4.17 -10.21
CA ALA A 46 -18.51 3.37 -10.36
C ALA A 46 -18.41 2.00 -9.66
N ARG A 47 -17.26 1.32 -9.76
CA ARG A 47 -17.00 0.05 -9.05
C ARG A 47 -16.99 0.26 -7.54
N MET A 48 -16.36 1.33 -7.06
CA MET A 48 -16.32 1.64 -5.63
C MET A 48 -17.70 2.00 -5.10
N ARG A 49 -18.46 2.86 -5.80
CA ARG A 49 -19.88 3.13 -5.48
C ARG A 49 -20.71 1.86 -5.46
N GLY A 50 -20.53 0.97 -6.44
CA GLY A 50 -21.20 -0.33 -6.50
C GLY A 50 -20.95 -1.22 -5.28
N LYS A 51 -19.74 -1.18 -4.70
CA LYS A 51 -19.39 -1.94 -3.48
C LYS A 51 -20.05 -1.37 -2.21
N VAL A 52 -20.42 -0.09 -2.20
CA VAL A 52 -21.04 0.58 -1.04
C VAL A 52 -22.54 0.81 -1.19
N VAL A 53 -23.13 0.55 -2.36
CA VAL A 53 -24.59 0.61 -2.55
C VAL A 53 -25.27 -0.43 -1.66
N GLY A 54 -25.98 0.04 -0.63
CA GLY A 54 -26.70 -0.80 0.33
C GLY A 54 -25.96 -1.04 1.64
N ALA A 55 -24.75 -0.49 1.84
CA ALA A 55 -24.16 -0.40 3.16
C ALA A 55 -24.95 0.60 4.01
N GLU A 56 -25.36 0.19 5.21
CA GLU A 56 -26.04 1.09 6.15
C GLU A 56 -25.06 2.16 6.66
N GLU A 57 -25.53 3.41 6.76
CA GLU A 57 -24.72 4.51 7.26
C GLU A 57 -24.31 4.22 8.72
N ALA A 58 -23.00 4.26 9.01
CA ALA A 58 -22.38 3.85 10.28
C ALA A 58 -22.39 2.33 10.59
N SER A 59 -22.57 1.44 9.61
CA SER A 59 -22.46 -0.02 9.81
C SER A 59 -21.01 -0.55 9.85
N ILE A 60 -20.02 0.33 9.97
CA ILE A 60 -18.61 -0.05 9.99
C ILE A 60 -18.21 -0.26 11.45
N ASP A 61 -18.27 -1.51 11.91
CA ASP A 61 -17.94 -1.85 13.29
C ASP A 61 -16.41 -1.86 13.54
N ASP A 62 -15.64 -2.32 12.54
CA ASP A 62 -14.20 -2.55 12.66
C ASP A 62 -13.44 -1.62 11.70
N VAL A 63 -12.86 -0.56 12.27
CA VAL A 63 -11.99 0.39 11.57
C VAL A 63 -10.58 0.22 12.10
N ILE A 64 -9.63 -0.08 11.21
CA ILE A 64 -8.21 -0.06 11.56
C ILE A 64 -7.65 1.30 11.18
N ILE A 65 -7.11 2.00 12.17
CA ILE A 65 -6.40 3.26 11.97
C ILE A 65 -4.92 2.93 11.79
N ILE A 66 -4.39 3.27 10.62
CA ILE A 66 -2.97 3.17 10.31
C ILE A 66 -2.38 4.54 10.59
N ASP A 67 -1.65 4.62 11.70
CA ASP A 67 -0.96 5.84 12.08
C ASP A 67 0.37 5.94 11.34
N ILE A 68 0.48 6.96 10.50
CA ILE A 68 1.67 7.22 9.70
C ILE A 68 2.42 8.46 10.23
N GLU A 69 1.75 9.30 11.03
CA GLU A 69 2.30 10.54 11.60
C GLU A 69 3.24 11.31 10.64
N GLN A 70 4.51 11.47 11.04
CA GLN A 70 5.56 12.21 10.34
C GLN A 70 6.17 11.40 9.19
N GLU A 71 5.95 10.09 9.13
CA GLU A 71 6.46 9.23 8.06
C GLU A 71 5.83 9.59 6.71
N SER A 72 4.65 10.20 6.72
CA SER A 72 3.95 10.67 5.51
C SER A 72 4.54 11.94 4.90
N VAL A 73 5.50 12.57 5.57
CA VAL A 73 6.15 13.82 5.11
C VAL A 73 7.67 13.71 5.12
N ARG A 74 8.23 12.73 5.84
CA ARG A 74 9.67 12.50 5.89
C ARG A 74 10.21 12.11 4.50
N PRO A 75 11.36 12.66 4.07
CA PRO A 75 11.98 12.28 2.79
C PRO A 75 12.28 10.77 2.72
N VAL A 76 12.20 10.21 1.51
CA VAL A 76 12.49 8.78 1.28
C VAL A 76 13.95 8.46 1.61
N GLU A 77 14.86 9.41 1.40
CA GLU A 77 16.28 9.30 1.72
C GLU A 77 16.55 9.17 3.22
N GLU A 78 15.62 9.64 4.05
CA GLU A 78 15.68 9.56 5.52
C GLU A 78 14.84 8.39 6.06
N GLY A 79 14.38 7.48 5.18
CA GLY A 79 13.55 6.34 5.54
C GLY A 79 12.07 6.69 5.75
N GLY A 80 11.62 7.88 5.33
CA GLY A 80 10.21 8.22 5.27
C GLY A 80 9.50 7.58 4.07
N LEU A 81 8.17 7.70 4.04
CA LEU A 81 7.36 7.23 2.90
C LEU A 81 7.31 8.26 1.77
N GLY A 82 7.97 9.41 1.93
CA GLY A 82 7.80 10.57 1.06
C GLY A 82 6.44 11.22 1.29
N ARG A 83 6.21 12.37 0.67
CA ARG A 83 4.95 13.12 0.82
C ARG A 83 3.79 12.31 0.22
N TYR A 84 2.68 12.16 0.97
CA TYR A 84 1.49 11.38 0.59
C TYR A 84 1.07 11.53 -0.88
N PHE A 85 1.10 12.75 -1.42
CA PHE A 85 0.71 13.03 -2.81
C PHE A 85 1.55 12.28 -3.86
N ASN A 86 2.80 11.97 -3.53
CA ASN A 86 3.73 11.26 -4.38
C ASN A 86 3.76 9.75 -4.13
N TRP A 87 2.92 9.23 -3.23
CA TRP A 87 2.89 7.80 -2.96
C TRP A 87 2.42 7.05 -4.21
N PRO A 88 3.22 6.15 -4.77
CA PRO A 88 2.73 5.20 -5.75
C PRO A 88 1.47 4.50 -5.22
N GLN A 89 0.47 4.30 -6.08
CA GLN A 89 -0.72 3.52 -5.71
C GLN A 89 -0.37 2.13 -5.14
N ALA A 90 0.81 1.61 -5.52
CA ALA A 90 1.38 0.39 -4.99
C ALA A 90 1.61 0.41 -3.45
N TYR A 91 1.97 1.56 -2.85
CA TYR A 91 2.16 1.62 -1.38
C TYR A 91 0.86 1.41 -0.61
N HIS A 92 -0.24 1.98 -1.09
CA HIS A 92 -1.55 1.72 -0.52
C HIS A 92 -1.92 0.24 -0.65
N GLY A 93 -1.63 -0.37 -1.80
CA GLY A 93 -1.81 -1.81 -2.00
C GLY A 93 -0.99 -2.66 -1.03
N GLN A 94 0.27 -2.29 -0.78
CA GLN A 94 1.15 -2.98 0.18
C GLN A 94 0.66 -2.82 1.62
N LEU A 95 0.23 -1.63 2.04
CA LEU A 95 -0.32 -1.41 3.38
C LEU A 95 -1.61 -2.22 3.59
N ILE A 96 -2.51 -2.21 2.61
CA ILE A 96 -3.72 -3.04 2.64
C ILE A 96 -3.34 -4.52 2.73
N ASP A 97 -2.36 -4.98 1.94
CA ASP A 97 -1.89 -6.36 1.95
C ASP A 97 -1.30 -6.75 3.31
N VAL A 98 -0.46 -5.90 3.91
CA VAL A 98 0.10 -6.16 5.25
C VAL A 98 -1.00 -6.28 6.30
N VAL A 99 -1.96 -5.34 6.32
CA VAL A 99 -3.04 -5.35 7.32
C VAL A 99 -3.98 -6.54 7.14
N THR A 100 -4.42 -6.80 5.91
CA THR A 100 -5.34 -7.93 5.63
C THR A 100 -4.68 -9.30 5.78
N ASN A 101 -3.34 -9.36 5.75
CA ASN A 101 -2.57 -10.56 6.09
C ASN A 101 -1.96 -10.49 7.50
N SER A 102 -2.51 -9.70 8.41
CA SER A 102 -2.09 -9.72 9.81
C SER A 102 -2.80 -10.84 10.58
N LEU A 103 -2.12 -11.43 11.54
CA LEU A 103 -2.60 -12.55 12.34
C LEU A 103 -2.69 -12.13 13.81
N GLN A 104 -3.85 -12.35 14.44
CA GLN A 104 -4.02 -12.23 15.88
C GLN A 104 -3.92 -13.61 16.53
N LEU A 105 -3.05 -13.71 17.53
CA LEU A 105 -2.86 -14.90 18.35
C LEU A 105 -3.58 -14.69 19.69
N TYR A 106 -4.23 -15.73 20.18
CA TYR A 106 -4.93 -15.75 21.47
C TYR A 106 -4.51 -16.95 22.29
N TRP A 107 -4.37 -16.76 23.59
CA TRP A 107 -4.06 -17.82 24.54
C TRP A 107 -4.82 -17.62 25.86
N SER A 108 -4.89 -18.65 26.67
CA SER A 108 -5.51 -18.60 27.99
C SER A 108 -4.45 -18.18 29.02
N PRO A 109 -4.79 -17.32 29.97
CA PRO A 109 -3.87 -16.99 31.06
C PRO A 109 -3.63 -18.23 31.94
N PRO A 110 -2.51 -18.28 32.67
CA PRO A 110 -2.26 -19.30 33.68
C PRO A 110 -3.43 -19.43 34.67
N GLU A 111 -3.77 -20.65 35.07
CA GLU A 111 -4.90 -20.91 35.99
C GLU A 111 -4.68 -20.35 37.40
N ASP A 112 -3.42 -20.13 37.78
CA ASP A 112 -3.07 -19.52 39.06
C ASP A 112 -3.21 -18.00 38.98
N ASP A 113 -3.88 -17.40 39.97
CA ASP A 113 -4.13 -15.95 40.13
C ASP A 113 -2.84 -15.17 40.48
N VAL A 114 -1.75 -15.51 39.80
CA VAL A 114 -0.42 -14.93 39.97
C VAL A 114 -0.40 -13.60 39.23
N ALA A 115 0.06 -12.55 39.89
CA ALA A 115 0.29 -11.27 39.26
C ALA A 115 1.32 -11.44 38.14
N LEU A 116 0.88 -11.24 36.91
CA LEU A 116 1.69 -11.25 35.70
C LEU A 116 2.09 -9.81 35.34
N ASP A 117 3.28 -9.64 34.77
CA ASP A 117 3.72 -8.35 34.24
C ASP A 117 3.39 -8.27 32.74
N TYR A 118 3.85 -9.25 31.96
CA TYR A 118 3.59 -9.38 30.52
C TYR A 118 3.92 -10.81 30.03
N TYR A 119 3.69 -11.07 28.75
CA TYR A 119 4.07 -12.29 28.04
C TYR A 119 5.15 -11.98 26.99
N GLN A 120 6.12 -12.87 26.84
CA GLN A 120 7.04 -12.86 25.71
C GLN A 120 6.53 -13.81 24.63
N VAL A 121 6.42 -13.32 23.40
CA VAL A 121 5.94 -14.09 22.25
C VAL A 121 7.13 -14.57 21.44
N PHE A 122 7.09 -15.84 21.04
CA PHE A 122 8.13 -16.46 20.24
C PHE A 122 7.53 -17.15 19.02
N ARG A 123 8.34 -17.25 17.95
CA ARG A 123 8.04 -18.06 16.78
C ARG A 123 9.10 -19.14 16.55
N GLN A 124 8.71 -20.24 15.92
CA GLN A 124 9.61 -21.33 15.51
C GLN A 124 9.22 -21.81 14.12
N ALA A 125 10.20 -22.10 13.26
CA ALA A 125 9.94 -22.60 11.92
C ALA A 125 9.21 -23.96 11.98
N GLN A 126 8.05 -24.08 11.30
CA GLN A 126 7.24 -25.31 11.33
C GLN A 126 7.94 -26.51 10.69
N ASN A 127 8.78 -26.25 9.70
CA ASN A 127 9.48 -27.27 8.92
C ASN A 127 10.76 -27.77 9.60
N ASP A 128 11.19 -27.13 10.69
CA ASP A 128 12.39 -27.50 11.43
C ASP A 128 12.10 -27.45 12.95
N PRO A 129 11.70 -28.58 13.55
CA PRO A 129 11.40 -28.66 14.98
C PRO A 129 12.61 -28.40 15.89
N GLU A 130 13.84 -28.46 15.35
CA GLU A 130 15.08 -28.15 16.08
C GLU A 130 15.48 -26.67 15.95
N ALA A 131 14.74 -25.87 15.16
CA ALA A 131 15.00 -24.45 15.02
C ALA A 131 14.86 -23.74 16.38
N GLU A 132 15.74 -22.77 16.62
CA GLU A 132 15.66 -21.92 17.81
C GLU A 132 14.39 -21.08 17.78
N PHE A 133 13.82 -20.84 18.96
CA PHE A 133 12.72 -19.91 19.11
C PHE A 133 13.22 -18.48 18.92
N GLU A 134 12.59 -17.77 18.00
CA GLU A 134 12.86 -16.36 17.72
C GLU A 134 11.90 -15.49 18.51
N TYR A 135 12.45 -14.51 19.23
CA TYR A 135 11.67 -13.55 20.00
C TYR A 135 10.95 -12.55 19.08
N MET A 136 9.64 -12.41 19.26
CA MET A 136 8.76 -11.57 18.44
C MET A 136 8.38 -10.26 19.12
N GLY A 137 8.34 -10.23 20.46
CA GLY A 137 7.90 -9.06 21.21
C GLY A 137 7.21 -9.40 22.52
N ASP A 138 6.81 -8.36 23.24
CA ASP A 138 6.07 -8.45 24.48
C ASP A 138 4.56 -8.24 24.22
N ALA A 139 3.71 -8.91 25.00
CA ALA A 139 2.27 -8.74 25.02
C ALA A 139 1.77 -8.54 26.46
N TYR A 140 1.00 -7.49 26.69
CA TYR A 140 0.46 -7.17 28.02
C TYR A 140 -0.95 -7.74 28.25
N ASP A 141 -1.57 -8.21 27.17
CA ASP A 141 -2.85 -8.91 27.17
C ASP A 141 -2.64 -10.37 26.72
N VAL A 142 -3.71 -11.16 26.80
CA VAL A 142 -3.75 -12.55 26.29
C VAL A 142 -3.94 -12.62 24.76
N MET A 143 -3.41 -11.62 24.06
CA MET A 143 -3.49 -11.45 22.62
C MET A 143 -2.21 -10.77 22.10
N HIS A 144 -1.73 -11.20 20.93
CA HIS A 144 -0.64 -10.54 20.21
C HIS A 144 -0.95 -10.46 18.72
N THR A 145 -0.61 -9.33 18.10
CA THR A 145 -0.83 -9.11 16.66
C THR A 145 0.49 -9.19 15.91
N ILE A 146 0.52 -10.02 14.87
CA ILE A 146 1.65 -10.16 13.95
C ILE A 146 1.25 -9.54 12.62
N SER A 147 2.02 -8.56 12.16
CA SER A 147 1.70 -7.80 10.94
C SER A 147 2.35 -8.42 9.70
N GLY A 148 1.52 -8.72 8.69
CA GLY A 148 1.98 -9.20 7.39
C GLY A 148 2.26 -10.70 7.33
N ARG A 149 1.98 -11.29 6.15
CA ARG A 149 2.04 -12.73 5.91
C ARG A 149 3.40 -13.36 6.16
N THR A 150 4.47 -12.67 5.77
CA THR A 150 5.84 -13.19 5.84
C THR A 150 6.29 -13.46 7.26
N GLU A 151 5.67 -12.80 8.24
CA GLU A 151 6.04 -12.92 9.65
C GLU A 151 5.41 -14.14 10.34
N TRP A 152 4.31 -14.69 9.79
CA TRP A 152 3.60 -15.79 10.42
C TRP A 152 3.42 -17.06 9.58
N ASP A 153 3.44 -16.95 8.25
CA ASP A 153 3.25 -18.12 7.37
C ASP A 153 4.45 -19.08 7.51
N GLY A 154 4.16 -20.34 7.86
CA GLY A 154 5.18 -21.36 8.11
C GLY A 154 5.82 -21.35 9.50
N TYR A 155 5.25 -20.64 10.48
CA TYR A 155 5.73 -20.59 11.85
C TYR A 155 4.73 -21.15 12.88
N ASN A 156 5.26 -21.80 13.92
CA ASN A 156 4.55 -22.11 15.15
C ASN A 156 4.82 -21.01 16.17
N PHE A 157 3.89 -20.81 17.11
CA PHE A 157 3.98 -19.76 18.10
C PHE A 157 3.87 -20.31 19.51
N ALA A 158 4.60 -19.71 20.43
CA ALA A 158 4.53 -19.98 21.85
C ALA A 158 4.67 -18.67 22.63
N VAL A 159 4.13 -18.66 23.85
CA VAL A 159 4.24 -17.52 24.76
C VAL A 159 4.81 -17.96 26.09
N VAL A 160 5.58 -17.08 26.74
CA VAL A 160 6.15 -17.31 28.06
C VAL A 160 5.72 -16.16 28.97
N PRO A 161 5.02 -16.42 30.09
CA PRO A 161 4.67 -15.37 31.04
C PRO A 161 5.90 -14.90 31.81
N ILE A 162 5.98 -13.59 32.02
CA ILE A 162 6.99 -12.93 32.85
C ILE A 162 6.31 -12.36 34.09
N PHE A 163 6.89 -12.68 35.24
CA PHE A 163 6.40 -12.24 36.54
C PHE A 163 7.09 -10.94 37.00
N PRO A 164 6.49 -10.17 37.93
CA PRO A 164 7.05 -8.90 38.42
C PRO A 164 8.44 -9.00 39.06
N ASP A 165 8.88 -10.20 39.46
CA ASP A 165 10.23 -10.45 39.97
C ASP A 165 11.27 -10.72 38.87
N GLY A 166 10.85 -10.69 37.60
CA GLY A 166 11.66 -10.96 36.42
C GLY A 166 11.83 -12.44 36.10
N SER A 167 11.19 -13.35 36.84
CA SER A 167 11.20 -14.77 36.52
C SER A 167 10.24 -15.09 35.37
N SER A 168 10.55 -16.15 34.63
CA SER A 168 9.72 -16.67 33.54
C SER A 168 8.97 -17.93 33.97
N GLY A 169 7.71 -18.07 33.58
CA GLY A 169 6.95 -19.31 33.75
C GLY A 169 7.25 -20.35 32.68
N GLU A 170 6.43 -21.40 32.64
CA GLU A 170 6.46 -22.39 31.55
C GLU A 170 5.91 -21.77 30.26
N TYR A 171 6.30 -22.34 29.12
CA TYR A 171 5.78 -21.88 27.83
C TYR A 171 4.37 -22.43 27.60
N TYR A 172 3.53 -21.63 26.93
CA TYR A 172 2.17 -21.97 26.52
C TYR A 172 2.08 -21.97 25.00
N PHE A 173 1.30 -22.90 24.46
CA PHE A 173 0.93 -22.87 23.06
C PHE A 173 -0.23 -21.91 22.84
N ILE A 174 -0.32 -21.39 21.62
CA ILE A 174 -1.45 -20.56 21.19
C ILE A 174 -2.71 -21.41 21.11
N ASP A 175 -3.81 -20.93 21.70
CA ASP A 175 -5.11 -21.60 21.69
C ASP A 175 -5.82 -21.42 20.35
N SER A 176 -5.77 -20.21 19.81
CA SER A 176 -6.37 -19.89 18.53
C SER A 176 -5.67 -18.75 17.82
N ALA A 177 -5.78 -18.72 16.50
CA ALA A 177 -5.28 -17.66 15.66
C ALA A 177 -6.35 -17.24 14.64
N SER A 178 -6.50 -15.94 14.41
CA SER A 178 -7.46 -15.39 13.45
C SER A 178 -6.81 -14.32 12.59
N LEU A 179 -7.10 -14.34 11.29
CA LEU A 179 -6.71 -13.25 10.40
C LEU A 179 -7.50 -11.99 10.75
N ILE A 180 -6.85 -10.85 10.60
CA ILE A 180 -7.50 -9.55 10.73
C ILE A 180 -8.25 -9.25 9.43
N GLU A 181 -9.57 -9.14 9.51
CA GLU A 181 -10.45 -8.80 8.39
C GLU A 181 -11.03 -7.39 8.60
N PRO A 182 -10.30 -6.31 8.24
CA PRO A 182 -10.82 -4.96 8.42
C PRO A 182 -12.01 -4.69 7.51
N LYS A 183 -13.09 -4.13 8.08
CA LYS A 183 -14.21 -3.62 7.29
C LYS A 183 -13.90 -2.26 6.68
N ALA A 184 -13.01 -1.48 7.33
CA ALA A 184 -12.47 -0.24 6.80
C ALA A 184 -11.04 0.01 7.28
N LEU A 185 -10.30 0.76 6.47
CA LEU A 185 -8.97 1.27 6.79
C LEU A 185 -9.02 2.79 6.76
N LEU A 186 -8.53 3.41 7.83
CA LEU A 186 -8.36 4.85 7.94
C LEU A 186 -6.88 5.13 8.09
N PHE A 187 -6.34 5.97 7.22
CA PHE A 187 -4.95 6.40 7.31
C PHE A 187 -4.91 7.74 8.02
N ASP A 188 -4.23 7.83 9.17
CA ASP A 188 -3.94 9.10 9.82
C ASP A 188 -2.68 9.69 9.18
N ILE A 189 -2.88 10.65 8.28
CA ILE A 189 -1.85 11.19 7.40
C ILE A 189 -1.75 12.68 7.63
N ILE A 190 -0.52 13.15 7.84
CA ILE A 190 -0.24 14.59 7.78
C ILE A 190 -0.20 15.01 6.30
N PHE A 191 -1.18 15.82 5.92
CA PHE A 191 -1.19 16.53 4.64
C PHE A 191 -0.29 17.77 4.75
N ASP A 192 0.98 17.63 4.41
CA ASP A 192 1.83 18.81 4.14
C ASP A 192 1.53 19.27 2.70
N PRO A 193 1.08 20.53 2.47
CA PRO A 193 0.99 21.07 1.12
C PRO A 193 2.31 20.81 0.41
N GLU A 194 2.21 20.33 -0.84
CA GLU A 194 3.36 20.01 -1.67
C GLU A 194 4.40 21.14 -1.57
N ASN A 195 5.69 20.79 -1.47
CA ASN A 195 6.71 21.81 -1.61
C ASN A 195 6.70 22.25 -3.07
N THR A 196 5.86 23.24 -3.35
CA THR A 196 5.66 23.77 -4.70
C THR A 196 6.90 24.49 -5.18
N TYR A 197 7.95 24.68 -4.38
CA TYR A 197 9.14 25.43 -4.78
C TYR A 197 9.72 24.99 -6.12
N ASN A 198 9.90 23.68 -6.35
CA ASN A 198 10.44 23.19 -7.62
C ASN A 198 9.44 23.36 -8.77
N TYR A 199 8.17 23.06 -8.54
CA TYR A 199 7.09 23.30 -9.51
C TYR A 199 7.02 24.79 -9.87
N ASP A 200 6.91 25.67 -8.88
CA ASP A 200 6.84 27.12 -8.98
C ASP A 200 8.09 27.70 -9.64
N LEU A 201 9.28 27.20 -9.30
CA LEU A 201 10.53 27.63 -9.91
C LEU A 201 10.55 27.28 -11.41
N VAL A 202 10.26 26.02 -11.75
CA VAL A 202 10.24 25.57 -13.15
C VAL A 202 9.13 26.29 -13.92
N ASN A 203 7.94 26.43 -13.34
CA ASN A 203 6.81 27.14 -13.92
C ASN A 203 7.13 28.62 -14.16
N THR A 204 7.75 29.29 -13.18
CA THR A 204 8.16 30.70 -13.27
C THR A 204 9.24 30.88 -14.33
N ILE A 205 10.28 30.02 -14.34
CA ILE A 205 11.35 30.08 -15.35
C ILE A 205 10.76 29.88 -16.75
N THR A 206 9.90 28.89 -16.93
CA THR A 206 9.29 28.55 -18.21
C THR A 206 8.34 29.65 -18.69
N THR A 207 7.59 30.25 -17.78
CA THR A 207 6.69 31.38 -18.09
C THR A 207 7.47 32.64 -18.46
N ALA A 208 8.57 32.91 -17.75
CA ALA A 208 9.41 34.08 -18.01
C ALA A 208 10.32 33.91 -19.24
N SER A 209 10.77 32.70 -19.53
CA SER A 209 11.60 32.35 -20.68
C SER A 209 11.35 30.91 -21.12
N PRO A 210 10.41 30.71 -22.06
CA PRO A 210 10.10 29.40 -22.60
C PRO A 210 11.34 28.76 -23.24
N PRO A 211 11.65 27.48 -22.95
CA PRO A 211 12.74 26.77 -23.59
C PRO A 211 12.55 26.74 -25.11
N THR A 212 13.60 27.07 -25.86
CA THR A 212 13.58 27.03 -27.33
C THR A 212 13.93 25.65 -27.89
N ASP A 213 14.61 24.84 -27.08
CA ASP A 213 14.92 23.46 -27.43
C ASP A 213 13.71 22.57 -27.15
N GLU A 214 13.29 21.81 -28.18
CA GLU A 214 12.08 21.00 -28.14
C GLU A 214 12.15 19.87 -27.11
N ALA A 215 13.33 19.27 -26.90
CA ALA A 215 13.50 18.21 -25.93
C ALA A 215 13.43 18.76 -24.50
N ILE A 216 14.03 19.93 -24.25
CA ILE A 216 13.96 20.61 -22.95
C ILE A 216 12.53 21.11 -22.68
N ALA A 217 11.86 21.67 -23.69
CA ALA A 217 10.47 22.11 -23.58
C ALA A 217 9.54 20.94 -23.23
N GLY A 218 9.71 19.79 -23.91
CA GLY A 218 8.96 18.56 -23.61
C GLY A 218 9.20 18.05 -22.20
N ALA A 219 10.46 17.94 -21.78
CA ALA A 219 10.81 17.49 -20.42
C ALA A 219 10.26 18.42 -19.33
N THR A 220 10.28 19.73 -19.60
CA THR A 220 9.78 20.77 -18.69
C THR A 220 8.26 20.71 -18.55
N GLN A 221 7.54 20.55 -19.66
CA GLN A 221 6.08 20.37 -19.63
C GLN A 221 5.69 19.07 -18.92
N GLN A 222 6.41 17.99 -19.16
CA GLN A 222 6.17 16.72 -18.48
C GLN A 222 6.38 16.87 -16.96
N PHE A 223 7.47 17.51 -16.54
CA PHE A 223 7.72 17.80 -15.12
C PHE A 223 6.58 18.61 -14.50
N LEU A 224 6.10 19.67 -15.17
CA LEU A 224 4.98 20.48 -14.68
C LEU A 224 3.66 19.70 -14.62
N LYS A 225 3.40 18.77 -15.54
CA LYS A 225 2.22 17.89 -15.49
C LYS A 225 2.29 16.92 -14.31
N ASP A 226 3.46 16.32 -14.10
CA ASP A 226 3.64 15.27 -13.10
C ASP A 226 3.68 15.81 -11.66
N ASN A 227 4.13 17.06 -11.48
CA ASN A 227 4.30 17.71 -10.17
C ASN A 227 3.31 18.88 -9.98
N ASP A 228 2.13 18.85 -10.63
CA ASP A 228 1.11 19.88 -10.46
C ASP A 228 0.41 19.76 -9.09
N PRO A 229 0.55 20.75 -8.19
CA PRO A 229 -0.05 20.71 -6.85
C PRO A 229 -1.58 20.79 -6.86
N ALA A 230 -2.18 21.27 -7.94
CA ALA A 230 -3.63 21.34 -8.09
C ALA A 230 -4.23 20.04 -8.66
N ARG A 231 -3.40 19.07 -9.07
CA ARG A 231 -3.88 17.87 -9.77
C ARG A 231 -4.85 17.05 -8.92
N PHE A 232 -4.61 16.89 -7.62
CA PHE A 232 -5.54 16.17 -6.74
C PHE A 232 -6.94 16.83 -6.75
N VAL A 233 -6.99 18.13 -6.46
CA VAL A 233 -8.23 18.92 -6.37
C VAL A 233 -8.97 18.89 -7.69
N THR A 234 -8.23 19.03 -8.80
CA THR A 234 -8.80 19.05 -10.15
C THR A 234 -9.37 17.68 -10.51
N SER A 235 -8.66 16.58 -10.22
CA SER A 235 -9.13 15.21 -10.44
C SER A 235 -10.37 14.86 -9.60
N THR A 236 -10.43 15.31 -8.35
CA THR A 236 -11.64 15.14 -7.52
C THR A 236 -12.82 15.95 -8.03
N LEU A 237 -12.59 17.16 -8.53
CA LEU A 237 -13.65 18.00 -9.10
C LEU A 237 -14.18 17.44 -10.43
N THR A 238 -13.31 16.86 -11.26
CA THR A 238 -13.69 16.28 -12.55
C THR A 238 -14.34 14.91 -12.42
N SER A 239 -14.00 14.10 -11.41
CA SER A 239 -14.66 12.81 -11.17
C SER A 239 -16.13 12.95 -10.73
N GLN A 240 -16.54 14.12 -10.25
CA GLN A 240 -17.92 14.43 -9.88
C GLN A 240 -18.80 14.96 -11.03
N LYS A 241 -18.24 15.14 -12.24
CA LYS A 241 -18.97 15.56 -13.44
C LYS A 241 -19.19 14.38 -14.39
#